data_AF-A0A182EQN4-F1
#
_entry.id   AF-A0A182EQN4-F1
#
_cell.length_a   1.000
_cell.length_b   1.000
_cell.length_c   1.000
_cell.angle_alpha   90.00
_cell.angle_beta   90.00
_cell.angle_gamma   90.00
#
_symmetry.space_group_name_H-M   'P 1'
#
loop_
_entity.id
_entity.type
_entity.pdbx_description
1 polymer ?
#
loop_
_entity_poly.entity_id
_entity_poly.type
_entity_poly.pdbx_seq_one_letter_code
_entity_poly.pdbx_strand_id
1 'polypeptide(L)'
;MLRVGESHVIFEPGSALSEIFYDDVNKKIVTVRGEDVVEVKAYGLESNNTISFRLKNKSKIRAIKFSPDKRLISVQYDESTIDFVNFIACNTDALSTCFSQSTKNRSAHIIGLQWILNSQILYITNQGLELYQVNPEKKSVKLLKSYNITLYWYLYYPYSQLLIVSCGVAGALLNPFAIQ
;
A
#
# COMPACT_ATOMS: atom_id res chain seq x y z
N MET A 1 0.48 19.88 -16.96
CA MET A 1 1.17 20.00 -18.26
C MET A 1 2.61 19.59 -18.04
N LEU A 2 3.06 18.48 -18.63
CA LEU A 2 4.47 18.07 -18.56
C LEU A 2 5.31 19.07 -19.34
N ARG A 3 6.36 19.61 -18.72
CA ARG A 3 7.30 20.53 -19.36
C ARG A 3 8.64 19.81 -19.57
N VAL A 4 9.17 19.91 -20.78
CA VAL A 4 10.48 19.34 -21.12
C VAL A 4 11.57 20.16 -20.39
N GLY A 5 12.48 19.47 -19.69
CA GLY A 5 13.60 20.09 -18.98
C GLY A 5 13.37 20.39 -17.49
N GLU A 6 12.25 19.97 -16.90
CA GLU A 6 12.05 20.07 -15.45
C GLU A 6 12.94 19.07 -14.67
N SER A 7 13.13 19.40 -13.39
CA SER A 7 13.83 18.56 -12.41
C SER A 7 13.24 17.15 -12.42
N HIS A 8 14.09 16.15 -12.58
CA HIS A 8 13.70 14.75 -12.57
C HIS A 8 14.56 13.97 -11.58
N VAL A 9 13.99 12.90 -11.03
CA VAL A 9 14.72 11.96 -10.19
C VAL A 9 15.27 10.86 -11.09
N ILE A 10 16.60 10.73 -11.13
CA ILE A 10 17.26 9.60 -11.80
C ILE A 10 17.35 8.47 -10.80
N PHE A 11 16.71 7.34 -11.11
CA PHE A 11 16.86 6.11 -10.35
C PHE A 11 18.16 5.44 -10.77
N GLU A 12 18.94 4.97 -9.79
CA GLU A 12 20.06 4.11 -10.09
C GLU A 12 19.57 2.90 -10.91
N PRO A 13 20.31 2.50 -11.97
CA PRO A 13 19.94 1.35 -12.78
C PRO A 13 19.67 0.16 -11.86
N GLY A 14 18.43 -0.34 -11.91
CA GLY A 14 18.04 -1.47 -11.08
C GLY A 14 18.93 -2.67 -11.41
N SER A 15 19.50 -3.30 -10.39
CA SER A 15 19.83 -4.72 -10.55
C SER A 15 18.52 -5.46 -10.82
N ALA A 16 18.56 -6.63 -11.47
CA ALA A 16 17.37 -7.44 -11.76
C ALA A 16 16.52 -7.81 -10.51
N LEU A 17 17.00 -7.47 -9.30
CA LEU A 17 16.40 -7.74 -8.00
C LEU A 17 15.62 -6.55 -7.41
N SER A 18 15.49 -5.42 -8.12
CA SER A 18 14.75 -4.26 -7.59
C SER A 18 13.27 -4.29 -7.96
N GLU A 19 12.39 -4.35 -6.97
CA GLU A 19 10.94 -4.17 -7.16
C GLU A 19 10.52 -2.71 -6.99
N ILE A 20 9.51 -2.27 -7.74
CA ILE A 20 9.04 -0.89 -7.76
C ILE A 20 7.53 -0.85 -7.49
N PHE A 21 7.14 -0.01 -6.54
CA PHE A 21 5.75 0.21 -6.16
C PHE A 21 5.43 1.71 -6.17
N TYR A 22 4.14 2.04 -6.28
CA TYR A 22 3.67 3.41 -6.17
C TYR A 22 2.69 3.55 -5.01
N ASP A 23 2.97 4.52 -4.14
CA ASP A 23 2.09 4.96 -3.07
C ASP A 23 1.34 6.22 -3.53
N ASP A 24 0.10 6.01 -3.99
CA ASP A 24 -0.78 7.07 -4.50
C ASP A 24 -1.03 8.18 -3.48
N VAL A 25 -1.21 7.80 -2.22
CA VAL A 25 -1.61 8.69 -1.12
C VAL A 25 -0.47 9.62 -0.76
N ASN A 26 0.74 9.06 -0.66
CA ASN A 26 1.94 9.84 -0.32
C ASN A 26 2.67 10.40 -1.55
N LYS A 27 2.22 10.04 -2.77
CA LYS A 27 2.83 10.38 -4.06
C LYS A 27 4.31 9.99 -4.09
N LYS A 28 4.60 8.74 -3.75
CA LYS A 28 5.96 8.22 -3.66
C LYS A 28 6.16 6.99 -4.53
N ILE A 29 7.31 6.95 -5.21
CA ILE A 29 7.82 5.74 -5.86
C ILE A 29 8.67 5.01 -4.82
N VAL A 30 8.33 3.76 -4.53
CA VAL A 30 9.01 2.92 -3.55
C VAL A 30 9.81 1.86 -4.26
N THR A 31 11.12 1.83 -4.04
CA THR A 31 12.02 0.80 -4.55
C THR A 31 12.44 -0.11 -3.42
N VAL A 32 12.38 -1.41 -3.64
CA VAL A 32 12.78 -2.45 -2.68
C VAL A 32 13.94 -3.23 -3.29
N ARG A 33 15.04 -3.39 -2.55
CA ARG A 33 16.24 -4.12 -2.99
C ARG A 33 16.77 -5.04 -1.90
N GLY A 34 17.16 -6.26 -2.26
CA GLY A 34 17.71 -7.27 -1.34
C GLY A 34 16.83 -8.51 -1.24
N GLU A 35 17.24 -9.46 -0.41
CA GLU A 35 16.52 -10.73 -0.20
C GLU A 35 15.98 -10.83 1.23
N ASP A 36 16.84 -11.11 2.23
CA ASP A 36 16.43 -11.31 3.62
C ASP A 36 16.17 -10.00 4.39
N VAL A 37 17.01 -9.01 4.14
CA VAL A 37 16.82 -7.64 4.65
C VAL A 37 16.78 -6.74 3.43
N VAL A 38 15.60 -6.16 3.19
CA VAL A 38 15.40 -5.29 2.04
C VAL A 38 15.65 -3.84 2.41
N GLU A 39 16.41 -3.15 1.58
CA GLU A 39 16.51 -1.70 1.59
C GLU A 39 15.30 -1.12 0.85
N VAL A 40 14.53 -0.30 1.54
CA VAL A 40 13.36 0.37 1.00
C VAL A 40 13.67 1.85 0.87
N LYS A 41 13.60 2.39 -0.35
CA LYS A 41 13.71 3.83 -0.62
C LYS A 41 12.42 4.35 -1.23
N ALA A 42 11.87 5.41 -0.67
CA ALA A 42 10.63 6.03 -1.13
C ALA A 42 10.89 7.49 -1.56
N TYR A 43 10.86 7.72 -2.87
CA TYR A 43 11.18 8.97 -3.52
C TYR A 43 9.91 9.80 -3.74
N GLY A 44 9.89 11.03 -3.24
CA GLY A 44 8.86 12.02 -3.57
C GLY A 44 9.19 12.77 -4.88
N LEU A 45 8.33 13.71 -5.25
CA LEU A 45 8.54 14.58 -6.41
C LEU A 45 9.79 15.47 -6.25
N GLU A 46 10.06 15.91 -5.01
CA GLU A 46 11.25 16.70 -4.67
C GLU A 46 12.37 15.79 -4.16
N SER A 47 13.62 16.08 -4.56
CA SER A 47 14.79 15.24 -4.24
C SER A 47 15.08 15.12 -2.74
N ASN A 48 14.76 16.16 -1.96
CA ASN A 48 14.88 16.17 -0.50
C ASN A 48 13.83 15.30 0.21
N ASN A 49 12.80 14.84 -0.50
CA ASN A 49 11.67 14.09 0.07
C ASN A 49 11.89 12.57 -0.13
N THR A 50 13.06 12.09 0.27
CA THR A 50 13.43 10.67 0.20
C THR A 50 13.39 10.04 1.59
N ILE A 51 12.75 8.88 1.71
CA ILE A 51 12.72 8.07 2.93
C ILE A 51 13.50 6.79 2.67
N SER A 52 14.39 6.40 3.57
CA SER A 52 15.18 5.18 3.44
C SER A 52 15.19 4.40 4.74
N PHE A 53 14.96 3.09 4.69
CA PHE A 53 15.03 2.20 5.85
C PHE A 53 15.30 0.76 5.41
N ARG A 54 15.65 -0.09 6.39
CA ARG A 54 15.79 -1.54 6.21
C ARG A 54 14.58 -2.25 6.80
N LEU A 55 14.11 -3.27 6.12
CA LEU A 55 12.97 -4.11 6.54
C LEU A 55 13.39 -5.58 6.51
N LYS A 56 13.12 -6.30 7.60
CA LYS A 56 13.23 -7.76 7.63
C LYS A 56 12.16 -8.35 6.73
N ASN A 57 12.61 -8.96 5.64
CA ASN A 57 11.75 -9.48 4.61
C ASN A 57 11.27 -10.88 4.97
N LYS A 58 10.04 -11.21 4.62
CA LYS A 58 9.47 -12.56 4.82
C LYS A 58 9.40 -13.35 3.53
N SER A 59 9.10 -12.67 2.42
CA SER A 59 8.96 -13.24 1.09
C SER A 59 8.92 -12.10 0.06
N LYS A 60 8.63 -12.42 -1.20
CA LYS A 60 8.45 -11.40 -2.26
C LYS A 60 7.35 -10.40 -1.88
N ILE A 61 7.64 -9.09 -2.02
CA ILE A 61 6.67 -8.03 -1.71
C ILE A 61 5.74 -7.85 -2.91
N ARG A 62 4.44 -7.84 -2.66
CA ARG A 62 3.39 -7.59 -3.66
C ARG A 62 2.89 -6.14 -3.62
N ALA A 63 2.91 -5.52 -2.45
CA ALA A 63 2.59 -4.12 -2.26
C ALA A 63 3.25 -3.58 -0.98
N ILE A 64 3.63 -2.30 -1.01
CA ILE A 64 4.12 -1.57 0.15
C ILE A 64 3.59 -0.14 0.09
N LYS A 65 2.94 0.33 1.17
CA LYS A 65 2.38 1.69 1.27
C LYS A 65 2.56 2.28 2.66
N PHE A 66 2.71 3.59 2.73
CA PHE A 66 2.80 4.32 3.99
C PHE A 66 1.43 4.86 4.39
N SER A 67 1.14 4.90 5.69
CA SER A 67 0.06 5.73 6.19
C SER A 67 0.31 7.20 5.86
N PRO A 68 -0.71 8.06 5.72
CA PRO A 68 -0.52 9.46 5.36
C PRO A 68 0.38 10.25 6.33
N ASP A 69 0.34 9.91 7.62
CA ASP A 69 1.22 10.46 8.65
C ASP A 69 2.59 9.77 8.74
N LYS A 70 2.83 8.77 7.88
CA LYS A 70 4.06 7.98 7.75
C LYS A 70 4.47 7.26 9.04
N ARG A 71 3.52 7.00 9.93
CA ARG A 71 3.77 6.25 11.18
C ARG A 71 3.74 4.75 10.97
N LEU A 72 2.98 4.29 9.98
CA LEU A 72 2.81 2.88 9.66
C LEU A 72 3.17 2.60 8.22
N ILE A 73 3.66 1.38 7.99
CA ILE A 73 3.88 0.81 6.68
C ILE A 73 3.04 -0.45 6.60
N SER A 74 2.22 -0.53 5.57
CA SER A 74 1.50 -1.75 5.19
C SER A 74 2.28 -2.49 4.12
N VAL A 75 2.61 -3.75 4.37
CA VAL A 75 3.37 -4.63 3.46
C VAL A 75 2.53 -5.86 3.14
N GLN A 76 2.39 -6.16 1.86
CA GLN A 76 1.69 -7.35 1.39
C GLN A 76 2.72 -8.36 0.87
N TYR A 77 2.69 -9.57 1.42
CA TYR A 77 3.55 -10.68 1.05
C TYR A 77 2.80 -11.80 0.32
N ASP A 78 1.54 -11.99 0.68
CA ASP A 78 0.65 -13.00 0.10
C ASP A 78 -0.63 -12.37 -0.45
N GLU A 79 -1.57 -13.20 -0.88
CA GLU A 79 -2.77 -12.72 -1.58
C GLU A 79 -3.87 -12.22 -0.65
N SER A 80 -3.81 -12.46 0.65
CA SER A 80 -4.93 -12.21 1.57
C SER A 80 -4.54 -11.47 2.85
N THR A 81 -3.25 -11.32 3.14
CA THR A 81 -2.76 -10.78 4.40
C THR A 81 -1.89 -9.55 4.19
N ILE A 82 -2.12 -8.55 5.04
CA ILE A 82 -1.30 -7.34 5.14
C ILE A 82 -0.59 -7.32 6.49
N ASP A 83 0.71 -7.11 6.44
CA ASP A 83 1.57 -6.87 7.58
C ASP A 83 1.65 -5.36 7.86
N PHE A 84 1.57 -4.99 9.14
CA PHE A 84 1.76 -3.62 9.59
C PHE A 84 3.09 -3.50 10.34
N VAL A 85 3.91 -2.55 9.90
CA VAL A 85 5.21 -2.22 10.46
C VAL A 85 5.13 -0.81 11.05
N ASN A 86 5.58 -0.63 12.29
CA ASN A 86 5.67 0.69 12.89
C ASN A 86 6.96 1.38 12.42
N PHE A 87 6.82 2.46 11.67
CA PHE A 87 7.95 3.24 11.17
C PHE A 87 8.62 4.08 12.26
N ILE A 88 7.90 4.38 13.36
CA ILE A 88 8.40 5.18 14.49
C ILE A 88 9.14 4.31 15.53
N ALA A 89 9.17 2.99 15.40
CA ALA A 89 9.82 2.13 16.38
C ALA A 89 11.36 2.21 16.28
N CYS A 90 11.96 2.88 17.27
CA CYS A 90 13.39 3.07 17.54
C CYS A 90 14.22 1.78 17.71
N ASN A 91 15.53 1.95 17.53
CA ASN A 91 16.67 1.17 18.07
C ASN A 91 17.02 -0.20 17.44
N THR A 92 16.52 -0.54 16.25
CA THR A 92 16.97 -1.76 15.54
C THR A 92 17.48 -1.45 14.14
N ASP A 93 18.49 -2.20 13.69
CA ASP A 93 19.11 -2.04 12.36
C ASP A 93 18.12 -2.27 11.20
N ALA A 94 17.04 -3.00 11.44
CA ALA A 94 15.99 -3.28 10.47
C ALA A 94 14.61 -3.41 11.13
N LEU A 95 13.62 -2.74 10.54
CA LEU A 95 12.22 -2.79 10.95
C LEU A 95 11.65 -4.20 10.70
N SER A 96 10.60 -4.57 11.44
CA SER A 96 9.92 -5.85 11.28
C SER A 96 8.41 -5.74 11.51
N THR A 97 7.66 -6.70 10.98
CA THR A 97 6.22 -6.82 11.19
C THR A 97 5.86 -6.75 12.67
N CYS A 98 4.94 -5.86 13.00
CA CYS A 98 4.41 -5.68 14.36
C CYS A 98 3.15 -6.53 14.58
N PHE A 99 2.26 -6.57 13.60
CA PHE A 99 1.02 -7.35 13.57
C PHE A 99 0.52 -7.45 12.12
N SER A 100 -0.46 -8.33 11.88
CA SER A 100 -0.98 -8.61 10.54
C SER A 100 -2.51 -8.69 10.56
N GLN A 101 -3.13 -8.46 9.41
CA GLN A 101 -4.57 -8.63 9.22
C GLN A 101 -4.85 -9.31 7.88
N SER A 102 -5.57 -10.42 7.92
CA SER A 102 -6.08 -11.10 6.74
C SER A 102 -7.43 -10.52 6.29
N THR A 103 -7.78 -10.72 5.03
CA THR A 103 -9.12 -10.41 4.50
C THR A 103 -10.22 -11.08 5.31
N LYS A 104 -11.41 -10.49 5.30
CA LYS A 104 -12.58 -11.03 6.02
C LYS A 104 -12.91 -12.46 5.55
N ASN A 105 -12.87 -12.68 4.24
CA ASN A 105 -13.13 -13.97 3.62
C ASN A 105 -11.81 -14.65 3.23
N ARG A 106 -11.59 -15.89 3.69
CA ARG A 106 -10.36 -16.65 3.40
C ARG A 106 -10.10 -16.90 1.91
N SER A 107 -11.14 -16.89 1.08
CA SER A 107 -11.03 -17.06 -0.37
C SER A 107 -10.87 -15.73 -1.13
N ALA A 108 -10.90 -14.59 -0.43
CA ALA A 108 -10.75 -13.28 -1.04
C ALA A 108 -9.27 -12.93 -1.17
N HIS A 109 -8.90 -12.48 -2.37
CA HIS A 109 -7.55 -12.06 -2.72
C HIS A 109 -7.54 -10.53 -2.87
N ILE A 110 -6.56 -9.87 -2.26
CA ILE A 110 -6.31 -8.44 -2.32
C ILE A 110 -5.73 -8.11 -3.70
N ILE A 111 -6.49 -7.31 -4.46
CA ILE A 111 -6.09 -6.73 -5.75
C ILE A 111 -5.47 -5.34 -5.52
N GLY A 112 -5.89 -4.64 -4.47
CA GLY A 112 -5.45 -3.30 -4.16
C GLY A 112 -5.49 -2.96 -2.68
N LEU A 113 -4.63 -2.02 -2.30
CA LEU A 113 -4.47 -1.55 -0.93
C LEU A 113 -4.37 -0.03 -0.95
N GLN A 114 -5.21 0.66 -0.19
CA GLN A 114 -5.22 2.13 -0.15
C GLN A 114 -5.43 2.64 1.27
N TRP A 115 -4.53 3.49 1.75
CA TRP A 115 -4.78 4.24 2.98
C TRP A 115 -5.81 5.33 2.72
N ILE A 116 -6.79 5.44 3.62
CA ILE A 116 -7.88 6.42 3.53
C ILE A 116 -7.63 7.56 4.52
N LEU A 117 -7.27 7.22 5.76
CA LEU A 117 -6.86 8.13 6.83
C LEU A 117 -5.61 7.59 7.53
N ASN A 118 -5.02 8.36 8.45
CA ASN A 118 -3.83 7.97 9.22
C ASN A 118 -3.95 6.58 9.88
N SER A 119 -5.16 6.17 10.24
CA SER A 119 -5.45 4.92 10.92
C SER A 119 -6.55 4.10 10.23
N GLN A 120 -6.88 4.41 8.97
CA GLN A 120 -7.86 3.65 8.20
C GLN A 120 -7.30 3.23 6.85
N ILE A 121 -7.50 1.95 6.53
CA ILE A 121 -7.00 1.34 5.30
C ILE A 121 -8.12 0.56 4.63
N LEU A 122 -8.19 0.68 3.31
CA LEU A 122 -9.13 -0.02 2.46
C LEU A 122 -8.43 -1.17 1.76
N TYR A 123 -8.96 -2.36 1.91
CA TYR A 123 -8.59 -3.52 1.11
C TYR A 123 -9.57 -3.61 -0.06
N ILE A 124 -9.05 -3.59 -1.27
CA ILE A 124 -9.78 -3.87 -2.50
C ILE A 124 -9.49 -5.33 -2.85
N THR A 125 -10.48 -6.20 -2.68
CA THR A 125 -10.34 -7.63 -2.95
C THR A 125 -11.05 -8.02 -4.25
N ASN A 126 -10.87 -9.25 -4.72
CA ASN A 126 -11.65 -9.79 -5.84
C ASN A 126 -13.14 -10.02 -5.52
N GLN A 127 -13.53 -9.98 -4.23
CA GLN A 127 -14.90 -10.25 -3.76
C GLN A 127 -15.60 -9.04 -3.13
N GLY A 128 -14.88 -7.93 -2.94
CA GLY A 128 -15.46 -6.73 -2.37
C GLY A 128 -14.44 -5.76 -1.79
N LEU A 129 -14.97 -4.76 -1.10
CA LEU A 129 -14.23 -3.70 -0.43
C LEU A 129 -14.32 -3.90 1.09
N GLU A 130 -13.19 -3.80 1.79
CA GLU A 130 -13.11 -3.97 3.24
C GLU A 130 -12.38 -2.78 3.86
N LEU A 131 -13.09 -1.93 4.60
CA LEU A 131 -12.53 -0.78 5.30
C LEU A 131 -12.17 -1.18 6.73
N TYR A 132 -10.90 -1.02 7.08
CA TYR A 132 -10.34 -1.40 8.36
C TYR A 132 -9.84 -0.19 9.15
N GLN A 133 -10.07 -0.21 10.46
CA GLN A 133 -9.43 0.65 11.44
C GLN A 133 -8.17 -0.06 11.97
N VAL A 134 -7.02 0.59 11.85
CA VAL A 134 -5.74 0.10 12.33
C VAL A 134 -5.41 0.78 13.66
N ASN A 135 -5.10 -0.01 14.69
CA ASN A 135 -4.66 0.47 15.99
C ASN A 135 -3.27 -0.10 16.32
N PRO A 136 -2.19 0.67 16.12
CA PRO A 136 -0.83 0.17 16.34
C PRO A 136 -0.49 -0.04 17.81
N GLU A 137 -1.05 0.77 18.73
CA GLU A 137 -0.83 0.63 20.18
C GLU A 137 -1.37 -0.70 20.70
N LYS A 138 -2.58 -1.06 20.24
CA LYS A 138 -3.24 -2.33 20.58
C LYS A 138 -2.83 -3.48 19.67
N LYS A 139 -1.99 -3.24 18.67
CA LYS A 139 -1.59 -4.19 17.62
C LYS A 139 -2.80 -4.92 17.01
N SER A 140 -3.86 -4.17 16.74
CA SER A 140 -5.14 -4.74 16.29
C SER A 140 -5.70 -4.00 15.10
N VAL A 141 -6.47 -4.73 14.30
CA VAL A 141 -7.15 -4.21 13.12
C VAL A 141 -8.61 -4.62 13.20
N LYS A 142 -9.52 -3.64 13.05
CA LYS A 142 -10.97 -3.85 13.18
C LYS A 142 -11.66 -3.52 11.87
N LEU A 143 -12.44 -4.45 11.34
CA LEU A 143 -13.30 -4.19 10.19
C LEU A 143 -14.39 -3.18 10.58
N LEU A 144 -14.46 -2.07 9.86
CA LEU A 144 -15.47 -1.03 10.04
C LEU A 144 -16.65 -1.22 9.09
N LYS A 145 -16.36 -1.50 7.81
CA LYS A 145 -17.37 -1.63 6.76
C LYS A 145 -16.90 -2.63 5.72
N SER A 146 -17.84 -3.39 5.15
CA SER A 146 -17.58 -4.24 4.00
C SER A 146 -18.67 -4.06 2.95
N TYR A 147 -18.30 -4.06 1.67
CA TYR A 147 -19.23 -4.01 0.55
C TYR A 147 -18.88 -5.10 -0.45
N ASN A 148 -19.80 -6.04 -0.69
CA ASN A 148 -19.56 -7.18 -1.57
C ASN A 148 -19.80 -6.79 -3.03
N ILE A 149 -18.78 -6.99 -3.86
CA ILE A 149 -18.83 -6.72 -5.29
C ILE A 149 -17.68 -7.48 -5.96
N THR A 150 -17.95 -8.15 -7.08
CA THR A 150 -16.90 -8.79 -7.88
C THR A 150 -16.16 -7.73 -8.68
N LEU A 151 -14.83 -7.70 -8.53
CA LEU A 151 -13.96 -6.62 -9.00
C LEU A 151 -12.88 -7.19 -9.92
N TYR A 152 -12.61 -6.53 -11.04
CA TYR A 152 -11.53 -6.90 -11.96
C TYR A 152 -10.30 -6.00 -11.81
N TRP A 153 -10.53 -4.70 -11.83
CA TRP A 153 -9.51 -3.68 -11.61
C TRP A 153 -10.15 -2.47 -10.91
N TYR A 154 -9.32 -1.59 -10.39
CA TYR A 154 -9.75 -0.36 -9.74
C TYR A 154 -8.84 0.81 -10.08
N LEU A 155 -9.36 2.01 -9.91
CA LEU A 155 -8.63 3.27 -9.94
C LEU A 155 -9.00 4.05 -8.68
N TYR A 156 -8.01 4.48 -7.91
CA TYR A 156 -8.23 5.29 -6.72
C TYR A 156 -7.60 6.67 -6.88
N TYR A 157 -8.37 7.71 -6.55
CA TYR A 157 -7.90 9.09 -6.52
C TYR A 157 -7.94 9.62 -5.08
N PRO A 158 -6.78 9.71 -4.40
CA PRO A 158 -6.72 10.06 -2.98
C PRO A 158 -7.29 11.44 -2.63
N TYR A 159 -7.07 12.44 -3.49
CA TYR A 159 -7.44 13.83 -3.19
C TYR A 159 -8.94 14.03 -2.96
N SER A 160 -9.78 13.31 -3.72
CA SER A 160 -11.24 13.33 -3.54
C SER A 160 -11.77 12.04 -2.91
N GLN A 161 -10.89 11.15 -2.46
CA GLN A 161 -11.20 9.80 -1.96
C GLN A 161 -12.19 9.03 -2.87
N LEU A 162 -12.05 9.20 -4.18
CA LEU A 162 -12.90 8.57 -5.17
C LEU A 162 -12.25 7.27 -5.63
N LEU A 163 -12.98 6.16 -5.46
CA LEU A 163 -12.62 4.85 -5.97
C LEU A 163 -13.56 4.53 -7.14
N ILE A 164 -13.00 4.21 -8.30
CA ILE A 164 -13.75 3.67 -9.44
C ILE A 164 -13.34 2.21 -9.57
N VAL A 165 -14.32 1.33 -9.65
CA VAL A 165 -14.06 -0.10 -9.84
C VAL A 165 -14.72 -0.61 -11.10
N SER A 166 -14.07 -1.56 -11.75
CA SER A 166 -14.66 -2.35 -12.82
C SER A 166 -15.30 -3.61 -12.25
N CYS A 167 -16.59 -3.79 -12.56
CA CYS A 167 -17.43 -4.86 -12.07
C CYS A 167 -18.45 -5.33 -13.13
N GLY A 168 -19.31 -6.28 -12.77
CA GLY A 168 -20.31 -6.85 -13.68
C GLY A 168 -19.72 -7.89 -14.63
N VAL A 169 -20.53 -8.38 -15.58
CA VAL A 169 -20.09 -9.41 -16.53
C VAL A 169 -18.92 -8.87 -17.35
N ALA A 170 -17.78 -9.57 -17.28
CA ALA A 170 -16.53 -9.21 -17.96
C ALA A 170 -16.02 -7.78 -17.65
N GLY A 171 -16.36 -7.21 -16.49
CA GLY A 171 -15.88 -5.88 -16.08
C GLY A 171 -16.51 -4.71 -16.83
N ALA A 172 -17.65 -4.92 -17.49
CA ALA A 172 -18.30 -3.92 -18.35
C ALA A 172 -18.93 -2.73 -17.59
N LEU A 173 -19.09 -2.82 -16.28
CA LEU A 173 -19.67 -1.75 -15.46
C LEU A 173 -18.59 -1.03 -14.67
N LEU A 174 -18.66 0.31 -14.66
CA LEU A 174 -17.86 1.14 -13.78
C LEU A 174 -18.73 1.60 -12.61
N ASN A 175 -18.31 1.29 -11.39
CA ASN A 175 -19.04 1.67 -10.19
C ASN A 175 -18.18 2.62 -9.33
N PRO A 176 -18.60 3.88 -9.14
CA PRO A 176 -17.89 4.84 -8.31
C PRO A 176 -18.28 4.71 -6.83
N PHE A 177 -17.30 4.83 -5.95
CA PHE A 177 -17.44 4.92 -4.50
C PHE A 177 -16.75 6.19 -4.00
N ALA A 178 -17.49 7.01 -3.27
CA ALA A 178 -16.89 8.04 -2.41
C ALA A 178 -16.62 7.40 -1.05
N ILE A 179 -15.35 7.35 -0.65
CA ILE A 179 -14.95 6.83 0.65
C ILE A 179 -14.93 8.00 1.63
N GLN A 180 -15.61 7.84 2.77
CA GLN A 180 -15.73 8.83 3.84
C GLN A 180 -15.45 8.17 5.19
#